data_AF-A0A6C0K351-F1
#
_entry.id   AF-A0A6C0K351-F1
#
_cell.length_a   1.000
_cell.length_b   1.000
_cell.length_c   1.000
_cell.angle_alpha   90.00
_cell.angle_beta   90.00
_cell.angle_gamma   90.00
#
_symmetry.space_group_name_H-M   'P 1'
#
loop_
_entity.id
_entity.type
_entity.pdbx_description
1 polymer ?
#
loop_
_entity_poly.entity_id
_entity_poly.type
_entity_poly.pdbx_seq_one_letter_code
_entity_poly.pdbx_strand_id
1 'polypeptide(L)'
;MMNSTINESNNLDNIQRQLINHFLKDEQLKNTKKNIITISFNDLLNNLCFQLKNNDIVLDYRYFKFLSCPENYEAVIQHIISVIQNVLKTQEAFIFHVNMSSTTLLHIEKYFGFIKQMSEVLKTMFPEKLKVCYIYNAPYIFSNLFAVISAFIDKRTQQKIKLVKDE
;
A
#
# COMPACT_ATOMS: atom_id res chain seq x y z
N MET A 1 18.04 19.57 -19.20
CA MET A 1 17.45 19.26 -17.88
C MET A 1 15.93 19.50 -17.79
N MET A 2 15.29 20.28 -18.67
CA MET A 2 13.82 20.50 -18.63
C MET A 2 12.96 19.33 -19.17
N ASN A 3 13.46 18.53 -20.12
CA ASN A 3 12.65 17.46 -20.75
C ASN A 3 12.46 16.20 -19.87
N SER A 4 13.36 15.93 -18.92
CA SER A 4 13.23 14.77 -18.03
C SER A 4 12.15 14.98 -16.96
N THR A 5 12.02 16.19 -16.43
CA THR A 5 11.03 16.54 -15.38
C THR A 5 9.59 16.54 -15.92
N ILE A 6 9.40 16.94 -17.19
CA ILE A 6 8.09 16.92 -17.85
C ILE A 6 7.64 15.47 -18.12
N ASN A 7 8.56 14.57 -18.50
CA ASN A 7 8.22 13.16 -18.71
C ASN A 7 7.92 12.42 -17.41
N GLU A 8 8.62 12.73 -16.30
CA GLU A 8 8.36 12.13 -14.99
C GLU A 8 7.02 12.57 -14.39
N SER A 9 6.66 13.85 -14.53
CA SER A 9 5.36 14.38 -14.06
C SER A 9 4.19 13.79 -14.86
N ASN A 10 4.28 13.77 -16.19
CA ASN A 10 3.26 13.15 -17.05
C ASN A 10 3.07 11.65 -16.77
N ASN A 11 4.15 10.94 -16.43
CA ASN A 11 4.07 9.53 -16.07
C ASN A 11 3.42 9.31 -14.70
N LEU A 12 3.77 10.12 -13.70
CA LEU A 12 3.15 10.05 -12.37
C LEU A 12 1.64 10.31 -12.45
N ASP A 13 1.22 11.35 -13.18
CA ASP A 13 -0.20 11.68 -13.34
C ASP A 13 -0.97 10.53 -14.03
N ASN A 14 -0.34 9.87 -15.00
CA ASN A 14 -0.92 8.71 -15.66
C ASN A 14 -1.08 7.52 -14.70
N ILE A 15 -0.05 7.20 -13.90
CA ILE A 15 -0.10 6.14 -12.89
C ILE A 15 -1.18 6.44 -11.85
N GLN A 16 -1.24 7.67 -11.35
CA GLN A 16 -2.25 8.08 -10.38
C GLN A 16 -3.67 7.94 -10.94
N ARG A 17 -3.93 8.40 -12.17
CA ARG A 17 -5.22 8.21 -12.85
C ARG A 17 -5.57 6.74 -13.06
N GLN A 18 -4.60 5.92 -13.48
CA GLN A 18 -4.79 4.47 -13.63
C GLN A 18 -5.19 3.83 -12.29
N LEU A 19 -4.53 4.22 -11.20
CA LEU A 19 -4.79 3.71 -9.86
C LEU A 19 -6.12 4.18 -9.28
N ILE A 20 -6.47 5.45 -9.46
CA ILE A 20 -7.80 5.96 -9.07
C ILE A 20 -8.89 5.13 -9.76
N ASN A 21 -8.78 4.91 -11.07
CA ASN A 21 -9.71 4.07 -11.82
C ASN A 21 -9.73 2.61 -11.34
N HIS A 22 -8.57 2.04 -10.98
CA HIS A 22 -8.48 0.71 -10.39
C HIS A 22 -9.19 0.64 -9.02
N PHE A 23 -9.03 1.66 -8.18
CA PHE A 23 -9.66 1.72 -6.86
C PHE A 23 -11.17 1.98 -6.93
N LEU A 24 -11.67 2.67 -7.95
CA LEU A 24 -13.11 2.89 -8.15
C LEU A 24 -13.86 1.61 -8.58
N LYS A 25 -13.18 0.63 -9.18
CA LYS A 25 -13.79 -0.63 -9.62
C LYS A 25 -14.10 -1.56 -8.44
N ASP A 26 -15.20 -1.28 -7.77
CA ASP A 26 -15.72 -2.03 -6.62
C ASP A 26 -16.29 -3.42 -6.99
N GLU A 27 -16.47 -3.68 -8.29
CA GLU A 27 -17.03 -4.94 -8.80
C GLU A 27 -16.19 -6.16 -8.41
N GLN A 28 -14.86 -6.05 -8.43
CA GLN A 28 -14.00 -7.17 -8.02
C GLN A 28 -14.22 -7.52 -6.55
N LEU A 29 -14.39 -6.54 -5.67
CA LEU A 29 -14.68 -6.75 -4.25
C LEU A 29 -16.10 -7.28 -3.97
N LYS A 30 -17.09 -6.85 -4.75
CA LYS A 30 -18.46 -7.37 -4.67
C LYS A 30 -18.52 -8.83 -5.13
N ASN A 31 -17.74 -9.17 -6.16
CA ASN A 31 -17.55 -10.56 -6.59
C ASN A 31 -16.76 -11.36 -5.55
N THR A 32 -15.67 -10.82 -4.99
CA THR A 32 -14.94 -11.43 -3.86
C THR A 32 -15.86 -11.72 -2.69
N LYS A 33 -16.78 -10.83 -2.31
CA LYS A 33 -17.76 -11.06 -1.23
C LYS A 33 -18.80 -12.13 -1.53
N LYS A 34 -19.27 -12.24 -2.79
CA LYS A 34 -20.22 -13.29 -3.22
C LYS A 34 -19.52 -14.65 -3.43
N ASN A 35 -18.24 -14.61 -3.77
CA ASN A 35 -17.42 -15.76 -4.14
C ASN A 35 -16.25 -15.97 -3.13
N ILE A 36 -16.41 -15.57 -1.86
CA ILE A 36 -15.38 -15.77 -0.81
C ILE A 36 -15.00 -17.25 -0.73
N ILE A 37 -15.94 -18.14 -1.08
CA ILE A 37 -15.77 -19.59 -1.11
C ILE A 37 -14.78 -20.04 -2.21
N THR A 38 -14.53 -19.25 -3.26
CA THR A 38 -13.74 -19.68 -4.44
C THR A 38 -12.44 -18.90 -4.69
N ILE A 39 -12.22 -17.75 -4.04
CA ILE A 39 -10.95 -17.01 -4.21
C ILE A 39 -9.89 -17.64 -3.31
N SER A 40 -8.76 -18.03 -3.90
CA SER A 40 -7.67 -18.62 -3.13
C SER A 40 -6.96 -17.59 -2.26
N PHE A 41 -6.33 -18.05 -1.18
CA PHE A 41 -5.53 -17.18 -0.31
C PHE A 41 -4.43 -16.43 -1.09
N ASN A 42 -3.80 -17.09 -2.06
CA ASN A 42 -2.77 -16.48 -2.91
C ASN A 42 -3.34 -15.38 -3.81
N ASP A 43 -4.55 -15.55 -4.33
CA ASP A 43 -5.21 -14.50 -5.11
C ASP A 43 -5.52 -13.27 -4.24
N LEU A 44 -5.92 -13.48 -2.99
CA LEU A 44 -6.11 -12.38 -2.04
C LEU A 44 -4.79 -11.66 -1.74
N LEU A 45 -3.69 -12.39 -1.57
CA LEU A 45 -2.36 -11.80 -1.40
C LEU A 45 -1.93 -10.98 -2.62
N ASN A 46 -2.10 -11.54 -3.82
CA ASN A 46 -1.78 -10.85 -5.08
C ASN A 46 -2.63 -9.59 -5.30
N ASN A 47 -3.89 -9.60 -4.87
CA ASN A 47 -4.75 -8.43 -4.92
C ASN A 47 -4.43 -7.41 -3.80
N LEU A 48 -3.96 -7.89 -2.64
CA LEU A 48 -3.52 -7.03 -1.55
C LEU A 48 -2.26 -6.25 -1.94
N CYS A 49 -1.22 -6.92 -2.45
CA CYS A 49 0.05 -6.28 -2.75
C CYS A 49 0.66 -6.84 -4.03
N PHE A 50 0.98 -5.95 -4.97
CA PHE A 50 1.57 -6.33 -6.26
C PHE A 50 2.42 -5.20 -6.86
N GLN A 51 3.37 -5.58 -7.70
CA GLN A 51 4.11 -4.63 -8.54
C GLN A 51 3.23 -4.21 -9.72
N LEU A 52 3.01 -2.90 -9.90
CA LEU A 52 2.28 -2.37 -11.04
C LEU A 52 3.19 -2.27 -12.26
N LYS A 53 4.24 -1.44 -12.16
CA LYS A 53 5.26 -1.20 -13.19
C LYS A 53 6.54 -0.72 -12.50
N ASN A 54 7.71 -1.02 -13.08
CA ASN A 54 9.00 -0.53 -12.61
C ASN A 54 9.17 -0.67 -11.09
N ASN A 55 9.21 0.45 -10.37
CA ASN A 55 9.37 0.49 -8.93
C ASN A 55 8.08 0.83 -8.17
N ASP A 56 6.94 0.92 -8.85
CA ASP A 56 5.63 1.20 -8.29
C ASP A 56 4.99 -0.09 -7.75
N ILE A 57 4.80 -0.13 -6.43
CA ILE A 57 4.12 -1.21 -5.72
C ILE A 57 2.78 -0.70 -5.20
N VAL A 58 1.72 -1.47 -5.45
CA VAL A 58 0.37 -1.17 -4.96
C VAL A 58 0.10 -1.99 -3.72
N LEU A 59 -0.48 -1.36 -2.70
CA LEU A 59 -1.00 -2.00 -1.49
C LEU A 59 -2.47 -1.60 -1.33
N ASP A 60 -3.39 -2.52 -1.59
CA ASP A 60 -4.83 -2.28 -1.52
C ASP A 60 -5.44 -2.85 -0.24
N TYR A 61 -5.66 -1.96 0.75
CA TYR A 61 -6.18 -2.32 2.07
C TYR A 61 -7.55 -3.00 2.03
N ARG A 62 -8.34 -2.81 0.97
CA ARG A 62 -9.67 -3.43 0.86
C ARG A 62 -9.62 -4.95 0.91
N TYR A 63 -8.50 -5.56 0.48
CA TYR A 63 -8.27 -7.00 0.55
C TYR A 63 -7.71 -7.46 1.90
N PHE A 64 -7.01 -6.57 2.62
CA PHE A 64 -6.42 -6.89 3.93
C PHE A 64 -7.45 -7.40 4.92
N LYS A 65 -8.67 -6.83 4.94
CA LYS A 65 -9.73 -7.27 5.87
C LYS A 65 -10.09 -8.76 5.76
N PHE A 66 -9.93 -9.37 4.58
CA PHE A 66 -10.17 -10.80 4.38
C PHE A 66 -9.01 -11.69 4.84
N LEU A 67 -7.82 -11.09 5.00
CA LEU A 67 -6.59 -11.73 5.41
C LEU A 67 -6.23 -11.43 6.87
N SER A 68 -6.92 -10.48 7.50
CA SER A 68 -6.54 -9.81 8.75
C SER A 68 -6.68 -10.63 10.05
N CYS A 69 -6.64 -11.96 9.98
CA CYS A 69 -6.55 -12.82 11.16
C CYS A 69 -5.08 -12.93 11.61
N PRO A 70 -4.77 -12.91 12.92
CA PRO A 70 -3.38 -12.96 13.42
C PRO A 70 -2.54 -14.10 12.85
N GLU A 71 -3.16 -15.25 12.59
CA GLU A 71 -2.51 -16.44 12.03
C GLU A 71 -1.97 -16.22 10.61
N ASN A 72 -2.56 -15.27 9.88
CA ASN A 72 -2.20 -14.94 8.51
C ASN A 72 -1.20 -13.79 8.41
N TYR A 73 -0.91 -13.06 9.50
CA TYR A 73 -0.06 -11.87 9.46
C TYR A 73 1.33 -12.18 8.91
N GLU A 74 1.93 -13.29 9.32
CA GLU A 74 3.24 -13.69 8.84
C GLU A 74 3.22 -13.91 7.32
N ALA A 75 2.23 -14.66 6.82
CA ALA A 75 2.09 -14.89 5.38
C ALA A 75 1.88 -13.59 4.58
N VAL A 76 1.09 -12.65 5.13
CA VAL A 76 0.87 -11.34 4.52
C VAL A 76 2.16 -10.52 4.48
N ILE A 77 2.90 -10.46 5.59
CA ILE A 77 4.17 -9.74 5.69
C ILE A 77 5.19 -10.34 4.71
N GLN A 78 5.33 -11.66 4.67
CA GLN A 78 6.24 -12.35 3.75
C GLN A 78 5.87 -12.11 2.28
N HIS A 79 4.58 -12.08 1.96
CA HIS A 79 4.14 -11.71 0.61
C HIS A 79 4.57 -10.29 0.24
N ILE A 80 4.33 -9.30 1.12
CA ILE A 80 4.74 -7.90 0.90
C ILE A 80 6.27 -7.80 0.76
N ILE A 81 7.04 -8.48 1.62
CA ILE A 81 8.51 -8.57 1.53
C ILE A 81 8.92 -9.09 0.15
N SER A 82 8.29 -10.17 -0.32
CA SER A 82 8.64 -10.79 -1.60
C SER A 82 8.40 -9.84 -2.79
N VAL A 83 7.32 -9.07 -2.77
CA VAL A 83 7.00 -8.07 -3.81
C VAL A 83 8.05 -6.97 -3.81
N ILE A 84 8.41 -6.44 -2.64
CA ILE A 84 9.47 -5.41 -2.50
C ILE A 84 10.81 -5.96 -3.00
N GLN A 85 11.20 -7.15 -2.58
CA GLN A 85 12.46 -7.79 -3.01
C GLN A 85 12.49 -7.99 -4.53
N ASN A 86 11.38 -8.39 -5.14
CA ASN A 86 11.29 -8.56 -6.59
C ASN A 86 11.50 -7.24 -7.34
N VAL A 87 10.93 -6.14 -6.86
CA VAL A 87 11.20 -4.80 -7.40
C VAL A 87 12.67 -4.43 -7.23
N LEU A 88 13.22 -4.64 -6.03
CA LEU A 88 14.59 -4.25 -5.69
C LEU A 88 15.67 -5.09 -6.39
N LYS A 89 15.32 -6.20 -7.05
CA LYS A 89 16.25 -6.92 -7.94
C LYS A 89 16.68 -6.08 -9.14
N THR A 90 15.85 -5.13 -9.57
CA THR A 90 16.10 -4.31 -10.78
C THR A 90 16.09 -2.81 -10.51
N GLN A 91 15.57 -2.38 -9.36
CA GLN A 91 15.40 -0.98 -9.00
C GLN A 91 16.13 -0.69 -7.68
N GLU A 92 16.72 0.49 -7.53
CA GLU A 92 17.44 0.84 -6.30
C GLU A 92 16.52 1.14 -5.10
N ALA A 93 15.30 1.60 -5.40
CA ALA A 93 14.29 2.08 -4.46
C ALA A 93 12.88 1.91 -5.05
N PHE A 94 11.87 1.79 -4.19
CA PHE A 94 10.47 1.57 -4.57
C PHE A 94 9.56 2.74 -4.17
N ILE A 95 8.42 2.83 -4.85
CA ILE A 95 7.31 3.74 -4.58
C ILE A 95 6.13 2.91 -4.11
N PHE A 96 5.49 3.32 -3.02
CA PHE A 96 4.23 2.69 -2.59
C PHE A 96 3.03 3.51 -3.01
N HIS A 97 1.98 2.81 -3.42
CA HIS A 97 0.65 3.33 -3.67
C HIS A 97 -0.34 2.59 -2.78
N VAL A 98 -0.72 3.21 -1.66
CA VAL A 98 -1.57 2.60 -0.64
C VAL A 98 -3.00 3.10 -0.79
N ASN A 99 -3.92 2.19 -1.11
CA ASN A 99 -5.34 2.50 -1.05
C ASN A 99 -5.88 2.24 0.36
N MET A 100 -6.44 3.27 0.98
CA MET A 100 -6.97 3.22 2.35
C MET A 100 -8.50 3.24 2.42
N SER A 101 -9.19 3.11 1.30
CA SER A 101 -10.65 3.01 1.29
C SER A 101 -11.16 1.90 2.23
N SER A 102 -12.30 2.14 2.86
CA SER A 102 -12.88 1.26 3.90
C SER A 102 -12.08 1.13 5.21
N THR A 103 -11.03 1.93 5.43
CA THR A 103 -10.34 1.97 6.73
C THR A 103 -11.13 2.79 7.74
N THR A 104 -11.31 2.25 8.95
CA THR A 104 -11.92 2.93 10.09
C THR A 104 -10.94 2.97 11.26
N LEU A 105 -11.21 3.82 12.27
CA LEU A 105 -10.36 3.91 13.46
C LEU A 105 -10.28 2.56 14.19
N LEU A 106 -11.42 1.88 14.29
CA LEU A 106 -11.50 0.55 14.90
C LEU A 106 -10.61 -0.48 14.20
N HIS A 107 -10.52 -0.45 12.87
CA HIS A 107 -9.62 -1.33 12.14
C HIS A 107 -8.15 -1.05 12.47
N ILE A 108 -7.79 0.23 12.60
CA ILE A 108 -6.42 0.63 12.93
C ILE A 108 -6.04 0.11 14.32
N GLU A 109 -6.91 0.30 15.30
CA GLU A 109 -6.71 -0.21 16.66
C GLU A 109 -6.60 -1.74 16.68
N LYS A 110 -7.53 -2.42 15.99
CA LYS A 110 -7.55 -3.89 15.90
C LYS A 110 -6.27 -4.45 15.26
N TYR A 111 -5.74 -3.76 14.25
CA TYR A 111 -4.59 -4.22 13.46
C TYR A 111 -3.29 -3.49 13.81
N PHE A 112 -3.26 -2.79 14.94
CA PHE A 112 -2.10 -2.01 15.39
C PHE A 112 -0.83 -2.85 15.50
N GLY A 113 -0.95 -4.10 16.00
CA GLY A 113 0.18 -5.03 16.10
C GLY A 113 0.79 -5.35 14.73
N PHE A 114 -0.05 -5.60 13.73
CA PHE A 114 0.40 -5.81 12.35
C PHE A 114 1.08 -4.56 11.78
N ILE A 115 0.48 -3.38 11.96
CA ILE A 115 1.03 -2.10 11.47
C ILE A 115 2.41 -1.85 12.08
N LYS A 116 2.55 -2.08 13.39
CA LYS A 116 3.84 -1.95 14.10
C LYS A 116 4.87 -2.94 13.58
N GLN A 117 4.50 -4.22 13.44
CA GLN A 117 5.40 -5.27 12.93
C GLN A 117 5.85 -4.96 11.50
N MET A 118 4.92 -4.58 10.62
CA MET A 118 5.23 -4.21 9.24
C MET A 118 6.13 -2.97 9.17
N SER A 119 5.91 -1.97 10.03
CA SER A 119 6.76 -0.78 10.12
C SER A 119 8.20 -1.14 10.50
N GLU A 120 8.37 -2.04 11.47
CA GLU A 120 9.68 -2.52 11.90
C GLU A 120 10.39 -3.33 10.79
N VAL A 121 9.64 -4.20 10.11
CA VAL A 121 10.14 -4.95 8.94
C VAL A 121 10.64 -3.99 7.85
N LEU A 122 9.84 -2.99 7.48
CA LEU A 122 10.23 -2.02 6.45
C LEU A 122 11.49 -1.24 6.85
N LYS A 123 11.56 -0.81 8.11
CA LYS A 123 12.70 -0.06 8.64
C LYS A 123 13.98 -0.89 8.66
N THR A 124 13.90 -2.15 9.08
CA THR A 124 15.07 -3.01 9.30
C THR A 124 15.53 -3.68 8.01
N MET A 125 14.61 -4.19 7.18
CA MET A 125 14.96 -4.91 5.96
C MET A 125 15.18 -3.99 4.75
N PHE A 126 14.48 -2.85 4.70
CA PHE A 126 14.50 -1.96 3.54
C PHE A 126 14.83 -0.50 3.91
N PRO A 127 15.89 -0.25 4.71
CA PRO A 127 16.25 1.09 5.14
C PRO A 127 16.55 1.98 3.92
N GLU A 128 15.95 3.18 3.89
CA GLU A 128 16.13 4.17 2.81
C GLU A 128 15.72 3.71 1.39
N LYS A 129 15.04 2.57 1.26
CA LYS A 129 14.57 2.06 -0.04
C LYS A 129 13.22 2.62 -0.47
N LEU A 130 12.45 3.18 0.44
CA LEU A 130 11.23 3.91 0.09
C LEU A 130 11.58 5.28 -0.51
N LYS A 131 11.14 5.53 -1.74
CA LYS A 131 11.26 6.83 -2.42
C LYS A 131 10.12 7.76 -2.02
N VAL A 132 8.88 7.33 -2.22
CA VAL A 132 7.64 8.05 -1.89
C VAL A 132 6.55 7.03 -1.56
N CYS A 133 5.64 7.37 -0.65
CA CYS A 133 4.43 6.61 -0.37
C CYS A 133 3.20 7.49 -0.65
N TYR A 134 2.47 7.17 -1.71
CA TYR A 134 1.23 7.82 -2.08
C TYR A 134 0.04 7.14 -1.39
N ILE A 135 -0.77 7.91 -0.68
CA ILE A 135 -1.96 7.44 0.02
C ILE A 135 -3.20 7.89 -0.77
N TYR A 136 -4.02 6.94 -1.17
CA TYR A 136 -5.26 7.13 -1.91
C TYR A 136 -6.47 6.85 -1.02
N ASN A 137 -7.58 7.53 -1.28
CA ASN A 137 -8.85 7.34 -0.56
C ASN A 137 -8.64 7.40 0.97
N ALA A 138 -7.82 8.35 1.42
CA ALA A 138 -7.53 8.52 2.83
C ALA A 138 -8.83 8.88 3.57
N PRO A 139 -9.23 8.13 4.61
CA PRO A 139 -10.44 8.47 5.36
C PRO A 139 -10.25 9.81 6.07
N TYR A 140 -11.34 10.51 6.42
CA TYR A 140 -11.28 11.77 7.18
C TYR A 140 -10.48 11.66 8.49
N ILE A 141 -10.41 10.46 9.07
CA ILE A 141 -9.62 10.14 10.27
C ILE A 141 -8.12 9.90 9.99
N PHE A 142 -7.65 10.11 8.76
CA PHE A 142 -6.27 9.80 8.37
C PHE A 142 -5.24 10.56 9.20
N SER A 143 -5.54 11.79 9.64
CA SER A 143 -4.65 12.53 10.55
C SER A 143 -4.39 11.76 11.85
N ASN A 144 -5.42 11.11 12.40
CA ASN A 144 -5.33 10.33 13.64
C ASN A 144 -4.56 9.03 13.40
N LEU A 145 -4.82 8.37 12.26
CA LEU A 145 -4.04 7.22 11.82
C LEU A 145 -2.55 7.57 11.65
N PHE A 146 -2.27 8.67 10.97
CA PHE A 146 -0.91 9.12 10.71
C PHE A 146 -0.18 9.44 12.02
N ALA A 147 -0.87 10.04 13.00
CA ALA A 147 -0.30 10.26 14.32
C ALA A 147 0.13 8.93 14.97
N VAL A 148 -0.69 7.88 14.87
CA VAL A 148 -0.35 6.53 15.36
C VAL A 148 0.86 5.95 14.61
N ILE A 149 0.85 5.97 13.27
CA ILE A 149 1.94 5.39 12.47
C ILE A 149 3.24 6.17 12.66
N SER A 150 3.16 7.50 12.85
CA SER A 150 4.31 8.39 13.02
C SER A 150 5.18 8.03 14.22
N ALA A 151 4.63 7.33 15.22
CA ALA A 151 5.39 6.80 16.34
C ALA A 151 6.39 5.69 15.95
N PHE A 152 6.18 5.05 14.79
CA PHE A 152 6.96 3.90 14.32
C PHE A 152 7.85 4.20 13.12
N ILE A 153 7.68 5.38 12.49
CA ILE A 153 8.47 5.81 11.33
C ILE A 153 9.25 7.09 11.65
N ASP A 154 10.49 7.17 11.17
CA ASP A 154 11.33 8.34 11.38
C ASP A 154 10.84 9.56 10.57
N LYS A 155 11.28 10.77 10.96
CA LYS A 155 10.84 12.03 10.33
C LYS A 155 11.12 12.10 8.83
N ARG A 156 12.22 11.49 8.34
CA ARG A 156 12.56 11.49 6.91
C ARG A 156 11.58 10.61 6.15
N THR A 157 11.22 9.45 6.70
CA THR A 157 10.18 8.59 6.12
C THR A 157 8.80 9.27 6.14
N GLN A 158 8.46 9.99 7.21
CA GLN A 158 7.21 10.76 7.27
C GLN A 158 7.08 11.78 6.14
N GLN A 159 8.18 12.46 5.76
CA GLN A 159 8.20 13.42 4.65
C GLN A 159 7.99 12.79 3.26
N LYS A 160 8.16 11.46 3.15
CA LYS A 160 7.93 10.72 1.90
C LYS A 160 6.46 10.35 1.70
N ILE A 161 5.60 10.55 2.71
CA ILE A 161 4.18 10.22 2.65
C ILE A 161 3.41 11.39 2.03
N LYS A 162 2.65 11.11 0.97
CA LYS A 162 1.88 12.09 0.20
C LYS A 162 0.44 11.65 0.05
N LEU A 163 -0.50 12.48 0.48
CA LEU A 163 -1.91 12.27 0.21
C LEU A 163 -2.22 12.61 -1.25
N VAL A 164 -2.87 11.69 -1.95
CA VAL A 164 -3.47 11.93 -3.26
C VAL A 164 -4.89 12.42 -3.02
N LYS A 165 -5.21 13.60 -3.54
CA LYS A 165 -6.55 14.17 -3.46
C LYS A 165 -7.39 13.59 -4.60
N ASP A 166 -8.62 13.21 -4.30
CA ASP A 166 -9.62 12.97 -5.33
C ASP A 166 -10.02 14.35 -5.88
N GLU A 167 -9.89 14.55 -7.19
CA GLU A 167 -10.38 15.76 -7.89
C GLU A 167 -11.90 15.74 -8.07
#